data_AF-A0A0G1UZM3-F1
#
_entry.id   AF-A0A0G1UZM3-F1
#
_cell.length_a   1.000
_cell.length_b   1.000
_cell.length_c   1.000
_cell.angle_alpha   90.00
_cell.angle_beta   90.00
_cell.angle_gamma   90.00
#
_symmetry.space_group_name_H-M   'P 1'
#
loop_
_entity.id
_entity.type
_entity.pdbx_description
1 polymer ?
#
loop_
_entity_poly.entity_id
_entity_poly.type
_entity_poly.pdbx_seq_one_letter_code
_entity_poly.pdbx_strand_id
1 'polypeptide(L)'
;MNAAIVVAGGGDMSGIFPEDVRSCWGDSDNPWSKEQMASAADSHGGRVTSVSSVRVEHGSNGITSRAIFSTNRGEVSISGVNFYKAFNLRAPGALALKSQLFNIEKK
;
A
#
# COMPACT_ATOMS: atom_id res chain seq x y z
N MET A 1 -3.60 0.03 -2.49
CA MET A 1 -4.45 -0.30 -1.32
C MET A 1 -4.17 -1.70 -0.78
N ASN A 2 -4.42 -2.78 -1.53
CA ASN A 2 -4.24 -4.16 -1.03
C ASN A 2 -2.85 -4.46 -0.45
N ALA A 3 -1.78 -3.96 -1.09
CA ALA A 3 -0.42 -4.03 -0.53
C ALA A 3 -0.32 -3.46 0.90
N ALA A 4 -0.99 -2.35 1.19
CA ALA A 4 -0.96 -1.71 2.51
C ALA A 4 -1.73 -2.54 3.55
N ILE A 5 -2.77 -3.27 3.14
CA ILE A 5 -3.49 -4.23 3.99
C ILE A 5 -2.58 -5.40 4.35
N VAL A 6 -1.88 -5.99 3.36
CA VAL A 6 -0.94 -7.09 3.60
C VAL A 6 0.17 -6.65 4.56
N VAL A 7 0.78 -5.48 4.32
CA VAL A 7 1.83 -4.94 5.20
C VAL A 7 1.29 -4.70 6.61
N ALA A 8 0.10 -4.11 6.75
CA ALA A 8 -0.50 -3.84 8.06
C ALA A 8 -0.89 -5.11 8.82
N GLY A 9 -1.29 -6.16 8.11
CA GLY A 9 -1.62 -7.46 8.68
C GLY A 9 -0.41 -8.34 8.99
N GLY A 10 0.82 -7.86 8.76
CA GLY A 10 2.04 -8.64 8.98
C GLY A 10 2.22 -9.79 7.99
N GLY A 11 1.61 -9.70 6.81
CA GLY A 11 1.68 -10.72 5.76
C GLY A 11 3.03 -10.78 5.04
N ASP A 12 3.16 -11.74 4.12
CA ASP A 12 4.31 -11.85 3.25
C ASP A 12 4.46 -10.59 2.37
N MET A 13 5.68 -10.07 2.30
CA MET A 13 6.00 -8.85 1.54
C MET A 13 6.87 -9.15 0.31
N SER A 14 7.26 -10.41 0.10
CA SER A 14 8.19 -10.85 -0.96
C SER A 14 7.71 -10.55 -2.38
N GLY A 15 6.40 -10.37 -2.58
CA GLY A 15 5.82 -10.02 -3.86
C GLY A 15 5.26 -8.60 -3.96
N ILE A 16 5.47 -7.73 -2.97
CA ILE A 16 4.94 -6.35 -2.95
C ILE A 16 5.82 -5.40 -3.80
N PHE A 17 6.26 -5.83 -4.97
CA PHE A 17 7.07 -5.04 -5.91
C PHE A 17 6.25 -4.58 -7.11
N PRO A 18 6.62 -3.51 -7.83
CA PRO A 18 5.95 -3.13 -9.08
C PRO A 18 5.96 -4.31 -10.07
N GLU A 19 4.86 -4.52 -10.81
CA GLU A 19 4.79 -5.64 -11.78
C GLU A 19 5.78 -5.47 -12.95
N ASP A 20 6.14 -4.23 -13.26
CA ASP A 20 7.11 -3.84 -14.28
C ASP A 20 8.57 -3.91 -13.80
N VAL A 21 8.82 -4.30 -12.54
CA VAL A 21 10.19 -4.39 -11.97
C VAL A 21 11.11 -5.28 -12.82
N ARG A 22 10.56 -6.31 -13.46
CA ARG A 22 11.29 -7.21 -14.36
C ARG A 22 11.92 -6.50 -15.56
N SER A 23 11.25 -5.46 -16.06
CA SER A 23 11.77 -4.64 -17.16
C SER A 23 12.95 -3.74 -16.73
N CYS A 24 13.13 -3.51 -15.43
CA CYS A 24 14.16 -2.63 -14.88
C CYS A 24 15.36 -3.41 -14.32
N TRP A 25 15.15 -4.52 -13.62
CA TRP A 25 16.19 -5.25 -12.87
C TRP A 25 16.41 -6.71 -13.32
N GLY A 26 15.67 -7.18 -14.33
CA GLY A 26 15.77 -8.53 -14.87
C GLY A 26 14.78 -9.53 -14.27
N ASP A 27 14.84 -10.78 -14.76
CA ASP A 27 13.83 -11.82 -14.49
C ASP A 27 13.90 -12.47 -13.10
N SER A 28 14.84 -12.08 -12.24
CA SER A 28 15.01 -12.69 -10.91
C SER A 28 13.94 -12.29 -9.90
N ASP A 29 13.22 -11.20 -10.14
CA ASP A 29 12.14 -10.72 -9.28
C ASP A 29 10.79 -11.29 -9.70
N ASN A 30 10.02 -11.77 -8.70
CA ASN A 30 8.69 -12.33 -8.91
C ASN A 30 7.62 -11.47 -8.23
N PRO A 31 7.32 -10.26 -8.76
CA PRO A 31 6.28 -9.41 -8.21
C PRO A 31 4.92 -10.11 -8.29
N TRP A 32 4.09 -9.92 -7.28
CA TRP A 32 2.70 -10.37 -7.34
C TRP A 32 1.92 -9.54 -8.34
N SER A 33 1.15 -10.23 -9.17
CA SER A 33 0.08 -9.63 -9.95
C SER A 33 -0.95 -8.94 -9.04
N LYS A 34 -1.76 -8.04 -9.60
CA LYS A 34 -2.87 -7.40 -8.89
C LYS A 34 -3.79 -8.40 -8.19
N GLU A 35 -4.04 -9.56 -8.82
CA GLU A 35 -4.93 -10.60 -8.29
C GLU A 35 -4.28 -11.38 -7.14
N GLN A 36 -2.99 -11.71 -7.25
CA GLN A 36 -2.24 -12.33 -6.14
C GLN A 36 -2.16 -11.38 -4.94
N MET A 37 -1.95 -10.09 -5.18
CA MET A 37 -1.95 -9.06 -4.14
C MET A 37 -3.32 -8.93 -3.46
N ALA A 38 -4.40 -8.98 -4.25
CA ALA A 38 -5.77 -8.98 -3.72
C ALA A 38 -6.05 -10.24 -2.89
N SER A 39 -5.64 -11.41 -3.38
CA SER A 39 -5.78 -12.69 -2.68
C SER A 39 -4.97 -12.72 -1.39
N ALA A 40 -3.76 -12.16 -1.37
CA ALA A 40 -2.97 -12.01 -0.15
C ALA A 40 -3.70 -11.12 0.88
N ALA A 41 -4.34 -10.04 0.43
CA ALA A 41 -5.15 -9.19 1.31
C ALA A 41 -6.39 -9.90 1.87
N ASP A 42 -6.88 -10.98 1.25
CA ASP A 42 -8.00 -11.75 1.79
C ASP A 42 -7.69 -12.38 3.14
N SER A 43 -6.45 -12.84 3.33
CA SER A 43 -5.95 -13.36 4.61
C SER A 43 -5.83 -12.29 5.70
N HIS A 44 -5.92 -11.00 5.35
CA HIS A 44 -5.73 -9.87 6.26
C HIS A 44 -6.96 -8.99 6.37
N GLY A 45 -8.14 -9.61 6.30
CA GLY A 45 -9.43 -8.98 6.48
C GLY A 45 -10.27 -8.92 5.21
N GLY A 46 -9.68 -9.09 4.02
CA GLY A 46 -10.38 -9.09 2.73
C GLY A 46 -9.87 -8.01 1.77
N ARG A 47 -9.86 -8.32 0.48
CA ARG A 47 -9.44 -7.42 -0.60
C ARG A 47 -10.31 -6.17 -0.72
N VAL A 48 -9.69 -5.08 -1.17
CA VAL A 48 -10.34 -3.86 -1.65
C VAL A 48 -10.34 -3.85 -3.16
N THR A 49 -11.50 -3.58 -3.77
CA THR A 49 -11.68 -3.44 -5.22
C THR A 49 -11.98 -2.01 -5.64
N SER A 50 -12.55 -1.19 -4.76
CA SER A 50 -12.76 0.23 -5.01
C SER A 50 -12.57 1.09 -3.76
N VAL A 51 -12.12 2.33 -3.98
CA VAL A 51 -11.92 3.36 -2.96
C VAL A 51 -12.71 4.59 -3.41
N SER A 52 -13.61 5.09 -2.55
CA SER A 52 -14.46 6.24 -2.84
C SER A 52 -13.92 7.55 -2.27
N SER A 53 -13.23 7.51 -1.13
CA SER A 53 -12.57 8.70 -0.54
C SER A 53 -11.36 8.32 0.31
N VAL A 54 -10.53 9.31 0.60
CA VAL A 54 -9.37 9.19 1.49
C VAL A 54 -9.32 10.39 2.42
N ARG A 55 -9.01 10.14 3.69
CA ARG A 55 -8.66 11.17 4.68
C ARG A 55 -7.34 10.80 5.33
N VAL A 56 -6.49 11.79 5.56
CA VAL A 56 -5.20 11.63 6.21
C VAL A 56 -5.20 12.36 7.55
N GLU A 57 -4.67 11.70 8.57
CA GLU A 57 -4.45 12.28 9.89
C GLU A 57 -2.94 12.44 10.12
N HIS A 58 -2.51 13.67 10.39
CA HIS A 58 -1.12 13.97 10.73
C HIS A 58 -0.91 13.94 12.24
N GLY A 59 0.20 13.36 12.67
CA GLY A 59 0.63 13.34 14.07
C GLY A 59 1.38 14.62 14.46
N SER A 60 1.45 14.91 15.77
CA SER A 60 2.17 16.05 16.32
C SER A 60 3.70 15.94 16.24
N ASN A 61 4.21 14.74 15.95
CA ASN A 61 5.62 14.41 15.80
C ASN A 61 6.14 14.54 14.36
N GLY A 62 5.40 15.21 13.47
CA GLY A 62 5.85 15.45 12.09
C GLY A 62 5.85 14.19 11.22
N ILE A 63 4.95 13.23 11.50
CA ILE A 63 4.68 12.09 10.61
C ILE A 63 3.19 12.02 10.31
N THR A 64 2.83 11.33 9.24
CA THR A 64 1.45 10.92 9.01
C THR A 64 1.10 9.80 9.99
N SER A 65 0.07 10.00 10.80
CA SER A 65 -0.39 9.04 11.79
C SER A 65 -1.16 7.91 11.11
N ARG A 66 -2.17 8.25 10.30
CA ARG A 66 -3.06 7.28 9.64
C ARG A 66 -3.55 7.79 8.29
N ALA A 67 -3.76 6.85 7.38
CA ALA A 67 -4.51 7.02 6.14
C ALA A 67 -5.79 6.18 6.20
N ILE A 68 -6.93 6.85 6.05
CA ILE A 68 -8.26 6.27 6.23
C ILE A 68 -8.95 6.29 4.87
N PHE A 69 -9.38 5.12 4.41
CA PHE A 69 -9.97 4.94 3.09
C PHE A 69 -11.41 4.47 3.23
N SER A 70 -12.33 5.15 2.55
CA SER A 70 -13.68 4.63 2.33
C SER A 70 -13.64 3.69 1.13
N THR A 71 -14.07 2.44 1.32
CA THR A 71 -13.93 1.38 0.30
C THR A 71 -15.23 0.60 0.11
N ASN A 72 -15.26 -0.28 -0.89
CA ASN A 72 -16.37 -1.22 -1.11
C ASN A 72 -16.66 -2.17 0.09
N ARG A 73 -15.75 -2.26 1.05
CA ARG A 73 -15.85 -3.12 2.24
C ARG A 73 -15.92 -2.32 3.54
N GLY A 74 -16.33 -1.05 3.45
CA GLY A 74 -16.35 -0.12 4.58
C GLY A 74 -15.05 0.66 4.73
N GLU A 75 -14.84 1.22 5.92
CA GLU A 75 -13.65 2.02 6.23
C GLU A 75 -12.45 1.13 6.50
N VAL A 76 -11.32 1.42 5.85
CA VAL A 76 -10.04 0.76 6.10
C VAL A 76 -9.04 1.80 6.58
N SER A 77 -8.57 1.63 7.81
CA SER A 77 -7.57 2.50 8.43
C SER A 77 -6.20 1.84 8.42
N ILE A 78 -5.21 2.50 7.81
CA ILE A 78 -3.82 2.05 7.75
C ILE A 78 -2.95 3.05 8.48
N SER A 79 -2.00 2.59 9.31
CA SER A 79 -1.01 3.49 9.92
C SER A 79 -0.12 4.12 8.85
N GLY A 80 0.31 5.37 9.07
CA GLY A 80 1.15 6.06 8.10
C GLY A 80 2.46 5.33 7.81
N VAL A 81 3.03 4.67 8.82
CA VAL A 81 4.25 3.83 8.67
C VAL A 81 4.00 2.63 7.75
N ASN A 82 2.88 1.92 7.92
CA ASN A 82 2.57 0.76 7.09
C ASN A 82 2.24 1.19 5.66
N PHE A 83 1.53 2.32 5.49
CA PHE A 83 1.27 2.87 4.17
C PHE A 83 2.57 3.32 3.48
N TYR A 84 3.43 4.04 4.19
CA TYR A 84 4.75 4.47 3.72
C TYR A 84 5.58 3.28 3.20
N LYS A 85 5.66 2.21 4.01
CA LYS A 85 6.37 0.99 3.64
C LYS A 85 5.76 0.34 2.40
N ALA A 86 4.44 0.13 2.39
CA ALA A 86 3.75 -0.51 1.27
C ALA A 86 3.86 0.31 -0.03
N PHE A 87 3.78 1.65 0.06
CA PHE A 87 3.94 2.52 -1.09
C PHE A 87 5.36 2.41 -1.66
N ASN A 88 6.39 2.55 -0.84
CA ASN A 88 7.77 2.52 -1.30
C ASN A 88 8.20 1.14 -1.85
N LEU A 89 7.64 0.04 -1.33
CA LEU A 89 7.86 -1.29 -1.90
C LEU A 89 7.25 -1.42 -3.31
N ARG A 90 6.06 -0.85 -3.53
CA ARG A 90 5.25 -1.03 -4.75
C ARG A 90 5.38 0.12 -5.76
N ALA A 91 6.09 1.20 -5.43
CA ALA A 91 6.16 2.40 -6.26
C ALA A 91 6.98 2.16 -7.54
N PRO A 92 6.40 2.37 -8.74
CA PRO A 92 7.12 2.22 -10.00
C PRO A 92 8.06 3.41 -10.27
N GLY A 93 9.00 3.23 -11.19
CA GLY A 93 9.82 4.33 -11.73
C GLY A 93 10.74 5.02 -10.72
N ALA A 94 11.26 4.29 -9.74
CA ALA A 94 12.10 4.83 -8.66
C ALA A 94 11.46 5.97 -7.85
N LEU A 95 10.12 6.06 -7.88
CA LEU A 95 9.37 6.96 -7.01
C LEU A 95 9.44 6.44 -5.58
N ALA A 96 9.64 7.34 -4.64
CA ALA A 96 9.60 7.00 -3.23
C ALA A 96 9.17 8.20 -2.41
N LEU A 97 8.33 7.96 -1.41
CA LEU A 97 8.14 8.89 -0.31
C LEU A 97 9.46 8.99 0.46
N LYS A 98 10.02 10.19 0.52
CA LYS A 98 11.29 10.47 1.22
C LYS A 98 11.12 10.70 2.71
N SER A 99 9.88 10.93 3.16
CA SER A 99 9.52 11.15 4.55
C SER A 99 8.25 10.39 4.90
N GLN A 100 8.09 10.08 6.19
CA GLN A 100 6.84 9.54 6.75
C GLN A 100 5.76 10.62 6.92
N LEU A 101 6.07 11.89 6.64
CA LEU A 101 5.09 12.96 6.50
C LEU A 101 4.66 13.06 5.03
N PHE A 102 3.42 12.67 4.74
CA PHE A 102 2.85 12.69 3.39
C PHE A 102 1.34 12.89 3.42
N ASN A 103 0.79 13.50 2.36
CA ASN A 103 -0.65 13.57 2.14
C ASN A 103 -1.07 12.61 1.02
N ILE A 104 -2.36 12.25 0.99
CA ILE A 104 -2.98 11.43 -0.06
C ILE A 104 -4.27 12.11 -0.48
N GLU A 105 -4.45 12.28 -1.78
CA GLU A 105 -5.66 12.82 -2.37
C GLU A 105 -6.23 11.82 -3.38
N LYS A 106 -7.56 11.74 -3.42
CA LYS A 106 -8.29 11.04 -4.47
C LYS A 106 -8.98 12.10 -5.33
N LYS A 107 -8.61 12.13 -6.61
CA LYS A 107 -9.28 12.92 -7.64
C LYS A 107 -10.37 12.11 -8.34
#